data_AF-A0AAW7YTQ7-F1
#
_entry.id   AF-A0AAW7YTQ7-F1
#
_cell.length_a   1.000
_cell.length_b   1.000
_cell.length_c   1.000
_cell.angle_alpha   90.00
_cell.angle_beta   90.00
_cell.angle_gamma   90.00
#
_symmetry.space_group_name_H-M   'P 1'
#
loop_
_entity.id
_entity.type
_entity.pdbx_description
1 polymer ?
#
loop_
_entity_poly.entity_id
_entity_poly.type
_entity_poly.pdbx_seq_one_letter_code
_entity_poly.pdbx_strand_id
1 'polypeptide(L)' 'IMVKLYRAMNILESGKFAQKIKYGCALQGLPVGECRAPLGPLTETEKAELKDALAPIQAM' A
#
# COMPACT_ATOMS: atom_id res chain seq x y z
N ILE A 1 -16.12 9.96 2.33
CA ILE A 1 -15.41 8.77 2.87
C ILE A 1 -15.22 7.71 1.78
N MET A 2 -16.29 7.20 1.17
CA MET A 2 -16.20 6.06 0.25
C MET A 2 -15.35 6.31 -1.02
N VAL A 3 -15.42 7.50 -1.62
CA VAL A 3 -14.55 7.87 -2.76
C VAL A 3 -13.05 7.82 -2.42
N LYS A 4 -12.68 8.18 -1.18
CA LYS A 4 -11.28 8.14 -0.73
C LYS A 4 -10.79 6.68 -0.58
N LEU A 5 -11.62 5.82 0.02
CA LEU A 5 -11.34 4.39 0.14
C LEU A 5 -11.24 3.72 -1.23
N TYR A 6 -12.11 4.08 -2.17
CA TYR A 6 -12.14 3.49 -3.51
C TYR A 6 -10.82 3.65 -4.27
N ARG A 7 -10.14 4.81 -4.16
CA ARG A 7 -8.82 5.02 -4.78
C ARG A 7 -7.78 4.05 -4.21
N ALA A 8 -7.69 3.93 -2.89
CA ALA A 8 -6.76 3.01 -2.25
C ALA A 8 -7.05 1.54 -2.62
N MET A 9 -8.33 1.16 -2.68
CA MET A 9 -8.75 -0.18 -3.09
C MET A 9 -8.34 -0.51 -4.53
N ASN A 10 -8.54 0.40 -5.48
CA ASN A 10 -8.11 0.20 -6.87
C ASN A 10 -6.58 0.00 -6.97
N ILE A 11 -5.81 0.76 -6.20
CA ILE A 11 -4.35 0.59 -6.15
C ILE A 11 -3.98 -0.76 -5.56
N LEU A 12 -4.68 -1.24 -4.53
CA LEU A 12 -4.43 -2.57 -3.96
C LEU A 12 -4.75 -3.69 -4.96
N GLU A 13 -5.80 -3.53 -5.77
CA GLU A 13 -6.26 -4.54 -6.74
C GLU A 13 -5.48 -4.53 -8.08
N SER A 14 -4.69 -3.49 -8.38
CA SER A 14 -3.91 -3.37 -9.63
C SER A 14 -2.65 -4.26 -9.71
N GLY A 15 -2.52 -5.24 -8.82
CA GLY A 15 -1.38 -6.17 -8.73
C GLY A 15 -0.44 -5.86 -7.56
N LYS A 16 0.50 -6.77 -7.30
CA LYS A 16 1.43 -6.71 -6.14
C LYS A 16 0.72 -6.46 -4.80
N PHE A 17 -0.48 -7.04 -4.62
CA PHE A 17 -1.33 -6.82 -3.46
C PHE A 17 -0.61 -7.09 -2.13
N ALA A 18 0.02 -8.26 -1.99
CA ALA A 18 0.72 -8.64 -0.76
C ALA A 18 1.87 -7.68 -0.42
N GLN A 19 2.61 -7.20 -1.42
CA GLN A 19 3.65 -6.20 -1.24
C GLN A 19 3.07 -4.86 -0.77
N LYS A 20 1.97 -4.40 -1.37
CA LYS A 20 1.28 -3.16 -1.01
C LYS A 20 0.71 -3.21 0.40
N ILE A 21 0.11 -4.33 0.82
CA ILE A 21 -0.37 -4.53 2.19
C ILE A 21 0.79 -4.44 3.19
N LYS A 22 1.89 -5.16 2.95
CA LYS A 22 3.05 -5.10 3.84
C LYS A 22 3.64 -3.70 3.94
N TYR A 23 3.77 -2.99 2.81
CA TYR A 23 4.22 -1.61 2.82
C TYR A 23 3.26 -0.69 3.59
N GLY A 24 1.94 -0.86 3.43
CA GLY A 24 0.93 -0.13 4.21
C GLY A 24 1.05 -0.38 5.72
N CYS A 25 1.31 -1.63 6.14
CA CYS A 25 1.59 -1.96 7.54
C CYS A 25 2.88 -1.29 8.05
N ALA A 26 3.95 -1.30 7.24
CA ALA A 26 5.20 -0.63 7.59
C ALA A 26 5.04 0.88 7.77
N LEU A 27 4.23 1.55 6.92
CA LEU A 27 3.87 2.96 7.08
C LEU A 27 3.15 3.26 8.41
N GLN A 28 2.49 2.25 9.00
CA GLN A 28 1.82 2.35 10.31
C GLN A 28 2.71 1.89 11.47
N GLY A 29 4.00 1.61 11.21
CA GLY A 29 4.94 1.14 12.22
C GLY A 29 4.81 -0.33 12.60
N LEU A 30 4.07 -1.14 11.84
CA LEU A 30 3.91 -2.57 12.10
C LEU A 30 5.06 -3.37 11.47
N PRO A 31 5.78 -4.22 12.24
CA PRO A 31 6.92 -4.98 11.74
C PRO A 31 6.46 -6.22 10.96
N VAL A 32 6.32 -6.08 9.64
CA VAL A 32 5.84 -7.18 8.76
C VAL A 32 6.92 -7.79 7.86
N GLY A 33 8.12 -7.20 7.82
CA GLY A 33 9.25 -7.64 6.98
C GLY A 33 8.94 -7.64 5.48
N GLU A 34 9.89 -8.14 4.69
CA GLU A 34 9.77 -8.16 3.23
C GLU A 34 8.88 -9.30 2.70
N CYS A 35 8.51 -9.20 1.41
CA CYS A 35 7.94 -10.31 0.67
C CYS A 35 8.99 -11.36 0.33
N ARG A 36 8.57 -12.63 0.26
CA ARG A 36 9.44 -13.75 -0.16
C ARG A 36 9.40 -13.91 -1.68
N ALA A 37 10.46 -14.46 -2.25
CA ALA A 37 10.49 -14.86 -3.65
C ALA A 37 9.30 -15.79 -4.01
N PRO A 38 8.71 -15.68 -5.23
CA PRO A 38 9.14 -14.84 -6.35
C PRO A 38 8.64 -13.38 -6.30
N LEU A 39 7.96 -12.98 -5.22
CA LEU A 39 7.42 -11.62 -5.08
C LEU A 39 8.55 -10.63 -4.79
N GLY A 40 8.96 -9.88 -5.82
CA GLY A 40 9.93 -8.79 -5.69
C GLY A 40 9.35 -7.55 -4.99
N PRO A 41 10.19 -6.52 -4.78
CA PRO A 41 9.79 -5.29 -4.08
C PRO A 41 8.82 -4.43 -4.90
N LEU A 42 8.20 -3.46 -4.21
CA LEU A 42 7.56 -2.32 -4.87
C LEU A 42 8.61 -1.35 -5.39
N THR A 43 8.35 -0.73 -6.54
CA THR A 43 9.10 0.42 -7.03
C THR A 43 8.82 1.64 -6.15
N GLU A 44 9.69 2.64 -6.22
CA GLU A 44 9.50 3.90 -5.50
C GLU A 44 8.21 4.63 -5.95
N THR A 45 7.85 4.52 -7.23
CA THR A 45 6.60 5.05 -7.77
C THR A 45 5.38 4.36 -7.16
N GLU A 46 5.39 3.02 -7.09
CA GLU A 46 4.29 2.25 -6.47
C GLU A 46 4.14 2.58 -4.97
N LYS A 47 5.25 2.79 -4.27
CA LYS A 47 5.25 3.21 -2.86
C LYS A 47 4.69 4.62 -2.69
N ALA A 48 5.08 5.56 -3.55
CA ALA A 48 4.58 6.94 -3.50
C ALA A 48 3.07 6.99 -3.78
N GLU A 49 2.61 6.28 -4.81
CA GLU A 49 1.19 6.24 -5.19
C GLU A 49 0.31 5.67 -4.06
N LEU A 50 0.74 4.57 -3.42
CA LEU A 50 0.01 4.02 -2.29
C LEU A 50 0.00 4.98 -1.09
N LYS A 51 1.14 5.62 -0.77
CA LYS A 51 1.23 6.56 0.35
C LYS A 51 0.27 7.74 0.16
N ASP A 52 0.22 8.31 -1.05
CA ASP A 52 -0.68 9.42 -1.37
C ASP A 52 -2.15 9.03 -1.30
N ALA A 53 -2.49 7.79 -1.68
CA ALA A 53 -3.85 7.28 -1.58
C ALA A 53 -4.29 7.00 -0.13
N LEU A 54 -3.36 6.60 0.74
CA LEU A 54 -3.62 6.33 2.16
C LEU A 54 -3.67 7.59 3.03
N ALA A 55 -2.93 8.66 2.69
CA ALA A 55 -2.90 9.91 3.44
C ALA A 55 -4.29 10.47 3.82
N PRO A 56 -5.28 10.58 2.92
CA PRO A 56 -6.60 11.10 3.27
C PRO A 56 -7.48 10.11 4.07
N ILE A 57 -7.04 8.87 4.25
CA ILE A 57 -7.70 7.83 5.05
C ILE A 57 -7.16 7.83 6.48
N GLN A 58 -5.85 8.03 6.66
CA GLN A 58 -5.18 8.04 7.97
C GLN A 58 -5.43 9.31 8.79
N ALA A 59 -5.82 10.40 8.13
CA ALA A 59 -6.17 11.67 8.79
C ALA A 59 -7.64 11.72 9.28
N MET A 60 -8.37 10.60 9.22
CA MET A 60 -9.73 10.44 9.74
C MET A 60 -9.70 9.70 11.07
#